data_AF-A0A3N9XH02-F1
#
_entry.id   AF-A0A3N9XH02-F1
#
_cell.length_a   1.000
_cell.length_b   1.000
_cell.length_c   1.000
_cell.angle_alpha   90.00
_cell.angle_beta   90.00
_cell.angle_gamma   90.00
#
_symmetry.space_group_name_H-M   'P 1'
#
loop_
_entity.id
_entity.type
_entity.pdbx_description
1 polymer ?
#
loop_
_entity_poly.entity_id
_entity_poly.type
_entity_poly.pdbx_seq_one_letter_code
_entity_poly.pdbx_strand_id
1 'polypeptide(L)'
;MREHIAPPVPALPAMRRQALRHHLLTEVRRPSRRQRRMRVLAPVAGVLTVAVAAGMIAQPWSPDSAPLIVPVEQGERVGASLLLNRMAAVATDKAGPPSGEGGYVYIRSRGAFAELGDGPARLRPVHEREIWIPRDERGDGLLQQPFFHAPIVGVIPQRETLTDVTPNAALVDLPEDPDALLAKLYRERQQRGRGNSRDGAAFTAIGDILRESLVPPDTSAALYRAAAKIPGVEVVRGVADAAGRRGIAVAHTERSRRDEWIFDEQTFDYLGERSYLVADTVDGPAGTVLGTTAVLQRAVVSELGQRPER
;
A
#
# COMPACT_ATOMS: atom_id res chain seq x y z
N MET A 1 -24.92 14.09 34.29
CA MET A 1 -23.61 13.93 33.62
C MET A 1 -23.24 12.46 33.75
N ARG A 2 -23.40 11.67 32.68
CA ARG A 2 -23.08 10.22 32.69
C ARG A 2 -21.86 10.02 31.79
N GLU A 3 -20.73 9.69 32.38
CA GLU A 3 -19.51 9.29 31.69
C GLU A 3 -19.77 7.98 30.91
N HIS A 4 -19.51 7.99 29.61
CA HIS A 4 -19.47 6.78 28.79
C HIS A 4 -18.06 6.19 28.88
N ILE A 5 -17.87 5.30 29.86
CA ILE A 5 -16.69 4.44 29.93
C ILE A 5 -16.83 3.40 28.82
N ALA A 6 -15.93 3.43 27.83
CA ALA A 6 -15.84 2.40 26.81
C ALA A 6 -15.52 1.03 27.45
N PRO A 7 -16.13 -0.08 26.98
CA PRO A 7 -15.94 -1.38 27.62
C PRO A 7 -14.49 -1.88 27.44
N PRO A 8 -13.92 -2.56 28.45
CA PRO A 8 -12.57 -3.12 28.36
C PRO A 8 -12.52 -4.22 27.29
N VAL A 9 -11.69 -4.02 26.27
CA VAL A 9 -11.45 -4.99 25.21
C VAL A 9 -10.61 -6.15 25.78
N PRO A 10 -11.06 -7.42 25.66
CA PRO A 10 -10.31 -8.56 26.17
C PRO A 10 -8.94 -8.69 25.48
N ALA A 11 -7.87 -8.88 26.25
CA ALA A 11 -6.53 -9.07 25.70
C ALA A 11 -6.47 -10.36 24.87
N LEU A 12 -6.21 -10.23 23.56
CA LEU A 12 -6.08 -11.38 22.67
C LEU A 12 -4.78 -12.16 22.94
N PRO A 13 -4.79 -13.51 22.93
CA PRO A 13 -3.59 -14.33 23.08
C PRO A 13 -2.52 -14.01 22.02
N ALA A 14 -1.24 -14.04 22.39
CA ALA A 14 -0.11 -13.61 21.55
C ALA A 14 -0.03 -14.30 20.16
N MET A 15 -0.36 -15.59 20.08
CA MET A 15 -0.42 -16.31 18.80
C MET A 15 -1.54 -15.82 17.89
N ARG A 16 -2.69 -15.43 18.45
CA ARG A 16 -3.80 -14.84 17.68
C ARG A 16 -3.42 -13.44 17.18
N ARG A 17 -2.69 -12.65 17.98
CA ARG A 17 -2.12 -11.36 17.56
C ARG A 17 -1.14 -11.51 16.40
N GLN A 18 -0.30 -12.54 16.39
CA GLN A 18 0.69 -12.76 15.33
C GLN A 18 0.06 -13.28 14.03
N ALA A 19 -0.91 -14.21 14.13
CA ALA A 19 -1.67 -14.68 12.97
C ALA A 19 -2.52 -13.57 12.35
N LEU A 20 -3.10 -12.71 13.18
CA LEU A 20 -3.90 -11.57 12.77
C LEU A 20 -3.02 -10.44 12.22
N ARG A 21 -1.82 -10.20 12.78
CA ARG A 21 -0.78 -9.31 12.22
C ARG A 21 -0.35 -9.76 10.83
N HIS A 22 -0.09 -11.05 10.63
CA HIS A 22 0.30 -11.58 9.33
C HIS A 22 -0.87 -11.48 8.33
N HIS A 23 -2.11 -11.79 8.76
CA HIS A 23 -3.32 -11.69 7.94
C HIS A 23 -3.66 -10.24 7.55
N LEU A 24 -3.48 -9.27 8.46
CA LEU A 24 -3.73 -7.84 8.24
C LEU A 24 -2.78 -7.19 7.22
N LEU A 25 -1.64 -7.83 6.92
CA LEU A 25 -0.55 -7.23 6.14
C LEU A 25 -0.20 -8.07 4.89
N THR A 26 -0.86 -9.21 4.67
CA THR A 26 -0.68 -10.07 3.49
C THR A 26 -1.97 -10.38 2.72
N GLU A 27 -2.91 -9.45 2.70
CA GLU A 27 -3.81 -9.33 1.54
C GLU A 27 -2.99 -8.65 0.41
N VAL A 28 -2.15 -9.31 -0.39
CA VAL A 28 -2.26 -10.60 -1.08
C VAL A 28 -0.83 -11.14 -1.26
N ARG A 29 -0.51 -12.29 -0.65
CA ARG A 29 0.64 -13.12 -1.07
C ARG A 29 0.42 -14.58 -0.70
N ARG A 30 0.19 -15.44 -1.71
CA ARG A 30 -0.01 -16.89 -1.49
C ARG A 30 1.27 -17.56 -0.97
N PRO A 31 1.16 -18.62 -0.14
CA PRO A 31 2.15 -19.69 -0.10
C PRO A 31 2.12 -20.48 -1.42
N SER A 32 3.29 -20.88 -1.91
CA SER A 32 3.50 -21.59 -3.18
C SER A 32 2.63 -22.86 -3.31
N ARG A 33 1.68 -22.89 -4.26
CA ARG A 33 0.98 -24.12 -4.67
C ARG A 33 1.65 -24.74 -5.91
N ARG A 34 1.89 -26.05 -5.84
CA ARG A 34 2.48 -26.88 -6.89
C ARG A 34 1.52 -26.95 -8.10
N GLN A 35 1.98 -26.53 -9.28
CA GLN A 35 1.19 -26.56 -10.51
C GLN A 35 0.71 -27.99 -10.82
N ARG A 36 -0.57 -28.26 -10.70
CA ARG A 36 -1.22 -29.39 -11.38
C ARG A 36 -1.92 -28.83 -12.61
N ARG A 37 -1.43 -29.23 -13.79
CA ARG A 37 -2.05 -28.91 -15.08
C ARG A 37 -3.42 -29.55 -15.15
N MET A 38 -4.49 -28.77 -14.99
CA MET A 38 -5.84 -29.17 -15.41
C MET A 38 -6.23 -28.31 -16.61
N ARG A 39 -6.65 -28.97 -17.69
CA ARG A 39 -7.28 -28.33 -18.84
C ARG A 39 -8.74 -28.08 -18.46
N VAL A 40 -9.17 -26.83 -18.38
CA VAL A 40 -10.57 -26.45 -18.16
C VAL A 40 -11.03 -25.66 -19.38
N LEU A 41 -12.08 -26.17 -20.04
CA LEU A 41 -12.87 -25.43 -21.03
C LEU A 41 -13.71 -24.39 -20.28
N ALA A 42 -13.46 -23.10 -20.54
CA ALA A 42 -14.17 -22.01 -19.88
C ALA A 42 -15.47 -21.67 -20.62
N PRO A 43 -16.63 -21.51 -19.93
CA PRO A 43 -17.77 -20.84 -20.50
C PRO A 43 -17.47 -19.33 -20.59
N VAL A 44 -17.89 -18.69 -21.67
CA VAL A 44 -17.71 -17.26 -21.91
C VAL A 44 -18.62 -16.48 -20.95
N ALA A 45 -18.08 -16.08 -19.80
CA ALA A 45 -18.70 -15.09 -18.93
C ALA A 45 -18.33 -13.69 -19.43
N GLY A 46 -19.32 -12.81 -19.58
CA GLY A 46 -19.18 -11.48 -20.17
C GLY A 46 -18.13 -10.63 -19.45
N VAL A 47 -17.10 -10.20 -20.18
CA VAL A 47 -16.09 -9.26 -19.72
C VAL A 47 -16.63 -7.84 -19.91
N LEU A 48 -16.90 -7.12 -18.82
CA LEU A 48 -17.15 -5.68 -18.87
C LEU A 48 -15.80 -4.95 -18.80
N THR A 49 -15.32 -4.45 -19.93
CA THR A 49 -14.21 -3.48 -19.99
C THR A 49 -14.75 -2.12 -19.57
N VAL A 50 -14.47 -1.72 -18.33
CA VAL A 50 -14.91 -0.42 -17.83
C VAL A 50 -13.70 0.50 -17.79
N ALA A 51 -13.69 1.52 -18.65
CA ALA A 51 -12.91 2.71 -18.39
C ALA A 51 -13.35 3.23 -17.02
N VAL A 52 -12.45 3.34 -16.06
CA VAL A 52 -12.76 3.78 -14.68
C VAL A 52 -13.32 5.20 -14.73
N ALA A 53 -14.62 5.31 -14.97
CA ALA A 53 -15.43 6.48 -14.69
C ALA A 53 -15.84 6.37 -13.22
N ALA A 54 -15.81 7.49 -12.52
CA ALA A 54 -16.01 7.64 -11.07
C ALA A 54 -17.27 6.99 -10.46
N GLY A 55 -18.16 6.39 -11.26
CA GLY A 55 -19.46 5.85 -10.86
C GLY A 55 -19.54 4.37 -10.48
N MET A 56 -18.50 3.55 -10.69
CA MET A 56 -18.60 2.10 -10.40
C MET A 56 -18.50 1.72 -8.91
N ILE A 57 -18.18 2.66 -8.03
CA ILE A 57 -17.90 2.37 -6.60
C ILE A 57 -19.19 2.43 -5.74
N ALA A 58 -20.36 2.56 -6.35
CA ALA A 58 -21.66 2.63 -5.66
C ALA A 58 -22.51 1.35 -5.77
N GLN A 59 -22.04 0.29 -6.44
CA GLN A 59 -22.84 -0.93 -6.57
C GLN A 59 -22.82 -1.75 -5.27
N PRO A 60 -23.98 -2.28 -4.81
CA PRO A 60 -24.04 -3.20 -3.68
C PRO A 60 -23.26 -4.45 -4.04
N TRP A 61 -22.24 -4.76 -3.23
CA TRP A 61 -21.38 -5.91 -3.44
C TRP A 61 -22.20 -7.20 -3.41
N SER A 62 -22.06 -7.98 -4.47
CA SER A 62 -22.54 -9.36 -4.56
C SER A 62 -21.33 -10.31 -4.53
N PRO A 63 -21.43 -11.50 -3.92
CA PRO A 63 -20.44 -12.55 -4.06
C PRO A 63 -20.10 -12.86 -5.54
N ASP A 64 -21.02 -12.59 -6.46
CA ASP A 64 -20.90 -12.80 -7.92
C ASP A 64 -20.45 -11.56 -8.71
N SER A 65 -19.89 -10.54 -8.04
CA SER A 65 -19.37 -9.34 -8.73
C SER A 65 -18.23 -9.69 -9.70
N ALA A 66 -18.30 -9.17 -10.92
CA ALA A 66 -17.28 -9.36 -11.93
C ALA A 66 -15.92 -8.77 -11.48
N PRO A 67 -14.78 -9.35 -11.93
CA PRO A 67 -13.47 -8.78 -11.64
C PRO A 67 -13.37 -7.36 -12.21
N LEU A 68 -12.76 -6.45 -11.43
CA LEU A 68 -12.41 -5.13 -11.95
C LEU A 68 -11.23 -5.29 -12.91
N ILE A 69 -11.42 -4.92 -14.18
CA ILE A 69 -10.39 -4.98 -15.22
C ILE A 69 -9.95 -3.57 -15.58
N VAL A 70 -8.64 -3.33 -15.61
CA VAL A 70 -8.04 -2.09 -16.13
C VAL A 70 -7.20 -2.38 -17.39
N PRO A 71 -7.05 -1.40 -18.30
CA PRO A 71 -6.09 -1.52 -19.40
C PRO A 71 -4.67 -1.77 -18.88
N VAL A 72 -3.95 -2.68 -19.53
CA VAL A 72 -2.52 -2.89 -19.26
C VAL A 72 -1.73 -1.89 -20.08
N GLU A 73 -1.43 -0.74 -19.47
CA GLU A 73 -0.67 0.33 -20.13
C GLU A 73 0.82 -0.03 -20.24
N GLN A 74 1.49 0.47 -21.28
CA GLN A 74 2.94 0.34 -21.40
C GLN A 74 3.63 1.44 -20.58
N GLY A 75 4.60 1.06 -19.74
CA GLY A 75 5.35 2.01 -18.94
C GLY A 75 6.62 2.51 -19.65
N GLU A 76 7.01 3.75 -19.35
CA GLU A 76 8.25 4.35 -19.84
C GLU A 76 9.38 4.15 -18.81
N ARG A 77 10.41 3.35 -19.13
CA ARG A 77 11.54 3.12 -18.20
C ARG A 77 12.47 4.33 -18.08
N VAL A 78 12.85 4.94 -19.20
CA VAL A 78 13.73 6.12 -19.22
C VAL A 78 13.08 7.30 -18.51
N GLY A 79 11.77 7.48 -18.72
CA GLY A 79 10.99 8.52 -18.05
C GLY A 79 10.90 8.34 -16.53
N ALA A 80 10.96 7.11 -16.03
CA ALA A 80 10.80 6.82 -14.61
C ALA A 80 11.95 7.38 -13.76
N SER A 81 13.20 7.15 -14.14
CA SER A 81 14.35 7.69 -13.40
C SER A 81 14.37 9.23 -13.40
N LEU A 82 13.99 9.86 -14.52
CA LEU A 82 13.87 11.32 -14.60
C LEU A 82 12.75 11.85 -13.71
N LEU A 83 11.58 11.22 -13.72
CA LEU A 83 10.46 11.60 -12.87
C LEU A 83 10.82 11.46 -11.39
N LEU A 84 11.34 10.32 -10.98
CA LEU A 84 11.69 10.06 -9.58
C LEU A 84 12.76 11.02 -9.05
N ASN A 85 13.75 11.39 -9.88
CA ASN A 85 14.72 12.43 -9.51
C ASN A 85 14.08 13.82 -9.40
N ARG A 86 13.10 14.15 -10.26
CA ARG A 86 12.31 15.38 -10.13
C ARG A 86 11.46 15.38 -8.86
N MET A 87 10.79 14.27 -8.55
CA MET A 87 10.02 14.09 -7.32
C MET A 87 10.91 14.26 -6.09
N ALA A 88 12.14 13.75 -6.14
CA ALA A 88 13.12 13.94 -5.07
C ALA A 88 13.50 15.41 -4.86
N ALA A 89 13.72 16.17 -5.93
CA ALA A 89 13.99 17.61 -5.84
C ALA A 89 12.80 18.40 -5.30
N VAL A 90 11.58 18.08 -5.74
CA VAL A 90 10.37 18.70 -5.20
C VAL A 90 10.17 18.34 -3.73
N ALA A 91 10.49 17.10 -3.35
CA ALA A 91 10.35 16.65 -1.97
C ALA A 91 11.26 17.42 -1.01
N THR A 92 12.51 17.71 -1.39
CA THR A 92 13.42 18.53 -0.57
C THR A 92 12.94 19.97 -0.37
N ASP A 93 12.17 20.51 -1.32
CA ASP A 93 11.63 21.87 -1.25
C ASP A 93 10.32 21.96 -0.43
N LYS A 94 9.72 20.81 -0.08
CA LYS A 94 8.50 20.79 0.74
C LYS A 94 8.81 21.10 2.19
N ALA A 95 7.91 21.85 2.82
CA ALA A 95 7.90 21.98 4.27
C ALA A 95 7.80 20.59 4.91
N GLY A 96 8.55 20.38 5.99
CA GLY A 96 8.49 19.15 6.78
C GLY A 96 7.08 18.86 7.29
N PRO A 97 6.83 17.61 7.75
CA PRO A 97 5.55 17.27 8.36
C PRO A 97 5.21 18.27 9.48
N PRO A 98 3.92 18.60 9.69
CA PRO A 98 3.50 19.65 10.62
C PRO A 98 4.21 19.52 11.97
N SER A 99 4.85 20.59 12.42
CA SER A 99 5.47 20.67 13.75
C SER A 99 4.39 20.91 14.82
N GLY A 100 3.36 20.05 14.87
CA GLY A 100 2.34 20.07 15.91
C GLY A 100 2.71 19.16 17.09
N GLU A 101 2.22 19.47 18.29
CA GLU A 101 2.44 18.71 19.54
C GLU A 101 1.83 17.28 19.56
N GLY A 102 1.26 16.82 18.44
CA GLY A 102 0.54 15.56 18.42
C GLY A 102 1.46 14.33 18.33
N GLY A 103 1.20 13.36 19.21
CA GLY A 103 1.98 12.13 19.34
C GLY A 103 1.68 11.05 18.28
N TYR A 104 0.67 11.25 17.42
CA TYR A 104 0.24 10.26 16.45
C TYR A 104 0.10 10.82 15.03
N VAL A 105 0.53 10.03 14.06
CA VAL A 105 0.19 10.18 12.65
C VAL A 105 -1.13 9.49 12.39
N TYR A 106 -2.13 10.27 11.99
CA TYR A 106 -3.42 9.79 11.52
C TYR A 106 -3.43 9.70 10.00
N ILE A 107 -3.88 8.57 9.46
CA ILE A 107 -4.08 8.37 8.03
C ILE A 107 -5.45 7.76 7.78
N ARG A 108 -6.26 8.44 6.97
CA ARG A 108 -7.51 7.91 6.43
C ARG A 108 -7.30 7.53 4.98
N SER A 109 -7.66 6.31 4.63
CA SER A 109 -7.56 5.80 3.26
C SER A 109 -8.83 5.07 2.88
N ARG A 110 -9.04 4.93 1.57
CA ARG A 110 -10.12 4.17 0.96
C ARG A 110 -9.50 3.14 0.02
N GLY A 111 -9.99 1.92 0.02
CA GLY A 111 -9.46 0.92 -0.89
C GLY A 111 -10.16 -0.42 -0.83
N ALA A 112 -9.71 -1.33 -1.67
CA ALA A 112 -10.12 -2.71 -1.70
C ALA A 112 -8.93 -3.58 -2.10
N PHE A 113 -8.90 -4.80 -1.55
CA PHE A 113 -7.98 -5.85 -1.94
C PHE A 113 -8.77 -7.07 -2.38
N ALA A 114 -8.18 -7.85 -3.27
CA ALA A 114 -8.82 -9.03 -3.81
C ALA A 114 -8.73 -10.21 -2.85
N GLU A 115 -9.85 -10.92 -2.69
CA GLU A 115 -9.83 -12.26 -2.13
C GLU A 115 -9.30 -13.22 -3.19
N LEU A 116 -8.28 -13.98 -2.79
CA LEU A 116 -7.73 -15.06 -3.61
C LEU A 116 -8.35 -16.39 -3.16
N GLY A 117 -9.24 -16.93 -3.98
CA GLY A 117 -9.88 -18.24 -3.78
C GLY A 117 -9.50 -19.25 -4.85
N ASP A 118 -10.37 -20.24 -5.08
CA ASP A 118 -10.24 -21.25 -6.14
C ASP A 118 -10.79 -20.77 -7.51
N GLY A 119 -10.80 -19.46 -7.75
CA GLY A 119 -11.29 -18.83 -8.97
C GLY A 119 -10.66 -17.44 -9.20
N PRO A 120 -11.16 -16.66 -10.19
CA PRO A 120 -10.66 -15.33 -10.48
C PRO A 120 -10.63 -14.46 -9.22
N ALA A 121 -9.60 -13.64 -9.07
CA ALA A 121 -9.46 -12.66 -8.02
C ALA A 121 -10.65 -11.69 -8.05
N ARG A 122 -11.24 -11.46 -6.88
CA ARG A 122 -12.40 -10.58 -6.72
C ARG A 122 -12.09 -9.53 -5.68
N LEU A 123 -12.18 -8.26 -6.05
CA LEU A 123 -12.06 -7.17 -5.09
C LEU A 123 -13.21 -7.24 -4.09
N ARG A 124 -12.86 -7.13 -2.80
CA ARG A 124 -13.83 -6.87 -1.74
C ARG A 124 -14.49 -5.49 -1.92
N PRO A 125 -15.60 -5.20 -1.24
CA PRO A 125 -16.16 -3.86 -1.21
C PRO A 125 -15.09 -2.83 -0.86
N VAL A 126 -15.03 -1.76 -1.66
CA VAL A 126 -14.22 -0.60 -1.32
C VAL A 126 -14.72 -0.04 0.00
N HIS A 127 -13.82 0.08 0.96
CA HIS A 127 -14.12 0.60 2.28
C HIS A 127 -13.09 1.64 2.70
N GLU A 128 -13.47 2.49 3.64
CA GLU A 128 -12.51 3.36 4.31
C GLU A 128 -11.84 2.63 5.47
N ARG A 129 -10.57 2.95 5.72
CA ARG A 129 -9.83 2.55 6.90
C ARG A 129 -9.09 3.74 7.47
N GLU A 130 -8.96 3.75 8.78
CA GLU A 130 -8.25 4.78 9.55
C GLU A 130 -7.17 4.12 10.37
N ILE A 131 -5.98 4.73 10.39
CA ILE A 131 -4.85 4.25 11.18
C ILE A 131 -4.21 5.38 11.96
N TRP A 132 -3.80 5.07 13.18
CA TRP A 132 -3.03 5.93 14.07
C TRP A 132 -1.71 5.24 14.39
N ILE A 133 -0.61 5.90 14.05
CA ILE A 133 0.75 5.39 14.20
C ILE A 133 1.51 6.35 15.11
N PRO A 134 2.20 5.88 16.16
CA PRO A 134 3.06 6.73 16.97
C PRO A 134 4.04 7.50 16.09
N ARG A 135 4.21 8.79 16.38
CA ARG A 135 4.94 9.71 15.50
C ARG A 135 6.45 9.63 15.74
N ASP A 136 6.88 9.91 16.96
CA ASP A 136 8.29 10.16 17.31
C ASP A 136 8.87 9.12 18.29
N GLU A 137 7.99 8.47 19.06
CA GLU A 137 8.38 7.46 20.04
C GLU A 137 7.64 6.14 19.84
N ARG A 138 8.13 5.10 20.52
CA ARG A 138 7.44 3.81 20.56
C ARG A 138 6.14 3.95 21.32
N GLY A 139 5.06 3.44 20.74
CA GLY A 139 3.75 3.36 21.39
C GLY A 139 2.86 2.32 20.70
N ASP A 140 1.63 2.21 21.20
CA ASP A 140 0.59 1.41 20.55
C ASP A 140 0.00 2.17 19.36
N GLY A 141 -0.42 1.44 18.33
CA GLY A 141 -1.16 2.00 17.20
C GLY A 141 -2.62 1.52 17.20
N LEU A 142 -3.42 2.07 16.30
CA LEU A 142 -4.82 1.66 16.12
C LEU A 142 -5.16 1.58 14.64
N LEU A 143 -5.87 0.53 14.22
CA LEU A 143 -6.43 0.39 12.87
C LEU A 143 -7.92 0.10 12.98
N GLN A 144 -8.70 0.96 12.33
CA GLN A 144 -10.15 0.88 12.27
C GLN A 144 -10.63 0.66 10.83
N GLN A 145 -11.48 -0.35 10.62
CA GLN A 145 -12.09 -0.67 9.32
C GLN A 145 -13.47 -1.36 9.50
N PRO A 146 -14.41 -1.30 8.52
CA PRO A 146 -15.81 -1.67 8.73
C PRO A 146 -16.06 -3.12 9.15
N PHE A 147 -15.21 -4.05 8.71
CA PHE A 147 -15.37 -5.48 8.99
C PHE A 147 -14.54 -5.95 10.19
N PHE A 148 -13.70 -5.06 10.76
CA PHE A 148 -12.76 -5.44 11.80
C PHE A 148 -12.21 -4.22 12.57
N HIS A 149 -12.29 -4.28 13.90
CA HIS A 149 -11.58 -3.34 14.79
C HIS A 149 -10.45 -4.11 15.47
N ALA A 150 -9.18 -3.79 15.14
CA ALA A 150 -8.03 -4.33 15.87
C ALA A 150 -7.33 -3.21 16.64
N PRO A 151 -7.06 -3.40 17.94
CA PRO A 151 -5.95 -2.69 18.54
C PRO A 151 -4.67 -3.18 17.83
N ILE A 152 -3.87 -2.26 17.30
CA ILE A 152 -2.54 -2.59 16.79
C ILE A 152 -1.57 -2.60 17.99
N VAL A 153 -1.67 -3.62 18.84
CA VAL A 153 -0.81 -3.78 20.02
C VAL A 153 0.57 -4.30 19.60
N GLY A 154 1.65 -3.59 19.99
CA GLY A 154 3.03 -4.09 19.89
C GLY A 154 3.69 -4.04 18.51
N VAL A 155 3.51 -2.94 17.76
CA VAL A 155 3.90 -2.90 16.35
C VAL A 155 5.25 -2.31 16.02
N ILE A 156 5.95 -1.65 16.94
CA ILE A 156 7.19 -1.00 16.57
C ILE A 156 8.39 -1.94 16.84
N PRO A 157 9.06 -2.50 15.81
CA PRO A 157 10.32 -3.22 15.97
C PRO A 157 11.42 -2.31 16.54
N GLN A 158 12.49 -2.88 17.08
CA GLN A 158 13.75 -2.16 17.41
C GLN A 158 14.14 -1.25 16.23
N ARG A 159 14.76 -0.07 16.48
CA ARG A 159 15.02 1.05 15.51
C ARG A 159 15.71 0.64 14.20
N GLU A 160 16.06 -0.62 14.06
CA GLU A 160 16.94 -1.19 13.06
C GLU A 160 16.22 -1.98 11.95
N THR A 161 14.91 -2.32 12.06
CA THR A 161 14.24 -3.22 11.09
C THR A 161 12.87 -2.77 10.59
N LEU A 162 12.61 -2.92 9.28
CA LEU A 162 11.26 -2.83 8.69
C LEU A 162 10.46 -4.12 8.96
N THR A 163 9.49 -4.13 9.86
CA THR A 163 8.62 -5.32 10.05
C THR A 163 7.52 -5.45 9.00
N ASP A 164 6.73 -6.53 9.08
CA ASP A 164 5.50 -6.70 8.29
C ASP A 164 4.51 -5.53 8.46
N VAL A 165 4.58 -4.79 9.59
CA VAL A 165 3.90 -3.51 9.75
C VAL A 165 4.93 -2.40 9.56
N THR A 166 4.61 -1.42 8.73
CA THR A 166 5.47 -0.27 8.49
C THR A 166 5.36 0.70 9.66
N PRO A 167 6.43 0.93 10.43
CA PRO A 167 6.45 2.01 11.42
C PRO A 167 6.39 3.36 10.68
N ASN A 168 6.02 4.43 11.39
CA ASN A 168 6.20 5.76 10.83
C ASN A 168 7.67 5.92 10.40
N ALA A 169 7.94 6.47 9.22
CA ALA A 169 9.29 6.62 8.69
C ALA A 169 10.24 7.31 9.68
N ALA A 170 9.76 8.26 10.48
CA ALA A 170 10.53 8.90 11.55
C ALA A 170 11.02 7.95 12.65
N LEU A 171 10.37 6.80 12.83
CA LEU A 171 10.75 5.74 13.78
C LEU A 171 11.68 4.69 13.18
N VAL A 172 11.87 4.69 11.87
CA VAL A 172 12.76 3.78 11.15
C VAL A 172 14.04 4.54 10.84
N ASP A 173 15.19 3.98 11.22
CA ASP A 173 16.48 4.54 10.82
C ASP A 173 16.71 4.31 9.32
N LEU A 174 16.18 5.23 8.50
CA LEU A 174 16.30 5.24 7.05
C LEU A 174 17.46 6.16 6.65
N PRO A 175 18.51 5.63 6.01
CA PRO A 175 19.59 6.46 5.52
C PRO A 175 19.09 7.53 4.55
N GLU A 176 19.60 8.76 4.69
CA GLU A 176 19.32 9.84 3.73
C GLU A 176 20.08 9.66 2.40
N ASP A 177 21.19 8.91 2.42
CA ASP A 177 21.89 8.52 1.20
C ASP A 177 21.11 7.43 0.45
N PRO A 178 20.74 7.64 -0.82
CA PRO A 178 19.88 6.70 -1.57
C PRO A 178 20.56 5.36 -1.85
N ASP A 179 21.89 5.30 -1.98
CA ASP A 179 22.60 4.04 -2.19
C ASP A 179 22.65 3.22 -0.90
N ALA A 180 22.93 3.87 0.23
CA ALA A 180 22.91 3.25 1.55
C ALA A 180 21.50 2.76 1.90
N LEU A 181 20.45 3.55 1.60
CA LEU A 181 19.07 3.17 1.81
C LEU A 181 18.71 1.95 0.96
N LEU A 182 18.99 1.97 -0.35
CA LEU A 182 18.71 0.84 -1.23
C LEU A 182 19.49 -0.42 -0.80
N ALA A 183 20.75 -0.28 -0.41
CA ALA A 183 21.57 -1.37 0.11
C ALA A 183 20.99 -1.95 1.42
N LYS A 184 20.49 -1.11 2.33
CA LYS A 184 19.80 -1.54 3.55
C LYS A 184 18.54 -2.33 3.21
N LEU A 185 17.68 -1.82 2.33
CA LEU A 185 16.45 -2.50 1.89
C LEU A 185 16.75 -3.88 1.31
N TYR A 186 17.74 -3.95 0.44
CA TYR A 186 18.17 -5.22 -0.16
C TYR A 186 18.69 -6.23 0.86
N ARG A 187 19.50 -5.78 1.83
CA ARG A 187 20.05 -6.63 2.89
C ARG A 187 18.95 -7.21 3.78
N GLU A 188 18.04 -6.36 4.24
CA GLU A 188 16.94 -6.79 5.12
C GLU A 188 15.98 -7.75 4.42
N ARG A 189 15.71 -7.56 3.13
CA ARG A 189 14.83 -8.46 2.37
C ARG A 189 15.48 -9.80 2.09
N GLN A 190 16.79 -9.84 1.83
CA GLN A 190 17.53 -11.10 1.67
C GLN A 190 17.42 -11.99 2.92
N GLN A 191 17.47 -11.39 4.11
CA GLN A 191 17.34 -12.11 5.39
C GLN A 191 15.92 -12.68 5.62
N ARG A 192 14.89 -12.11 4.98
CA ARG A 192 13.48 -12.52 5.16
C ARG A 192 13.03 -13.65 4.22
N GLY A 193 13.82 -14.00 3.20
CA GLY A 193 13.75 -15.29 2.51
C GLY A 193 12.43 -15.69 1.83
N ARG A 194 11.60 -14.75 1.32
CA ARG A 194 10.31 -15.09 0.67
C ARG A 194 9.97 -14.27 -0.60
N GLY A 195 9.57 -15.00 -1.64
CA GLY A 195 8.45 -14.65 -2.54
C GLY A 195 8.63 -13.66 -3.69
N ASN A 196 9.53 -12.68 -3.62
CA ASN A 196 9.83 -11.73 -4.72
C ASN A 196 11.33 -11.70 -5.00
N SER A 197 11.71 -11.23 -6.18
CA SER A 197 13.05 -10.77 -6.51
C SER A 197 13.49 -9.69 -5.52
N ARG A 198 14.82 -9.52 -5.42
CA ARG A 198 15.45 -8.48 -4.60
C ARG A 198 14.90 -7.09 -4.94
N ASP A 199 14.69 -6.83 -6.23
CA ASP A 199 14.20 -5.55 -6.77
C ASP A 199 12.73 -5.33 -6.45
N GLY A 200 11.86 -6.32 -6.73
CA GLY A 200 10.45 -6.24 -6.36
C GLY A 200 10.24 -6.09 -4.85
N ALA A 201 11.05 -6.77 -4.03
CA ALA A 201 10.97 -6.64 -2.57
C ALA A 201 11.42 -5.27 -2.04
N ALA A 202 12.41 -4.63 -2.69
CA ALA A 202 12.82 -3.27 -2.37
C ALA A 202 11.75 -2.25 -2.79
N PHE A 203 11.17 -2.43 -3.98
CA PHE A 203 10.05 -1.63 -4.45
C PHE A 203 8.90 -1.68 -3.44
N THR A 204 8.38 -2.88 -3.12
CA THR A 204 7.31 -3.03 -2.12
C THR A 204 7.63 -2.34 -0.79
N ALA A 205 8.87 -2.45 -0.29
CA ALA A 205 9.26 -1.79 0.96
C ALA A 205 9.18 -0.25 0.90
N ILE A 206 9.56 0.36 -0.23
CA ILE A 206 9.45 1.81 -0.41
C ILE A 206 7.97 2.22 -0.45
N GLY A 207 7.14 1.50 -1.22
CA GLY A 207 5.71 1.76 -1.29
C GLY A 207 5.00 1.66 0.05
N ASP A 208 5.34 0.64 0.85
CA ASP A 208 4.84 0.45 2.20
C ASP A 208 5.14 1.66 3.12
N ILE A 209 6.33 2.27 2.99
CA ILE A 209 6.72 3.49 3.73
C ILE A 209 5.91 4.70 3.23
N LEU A 210 5.82 4.89 1.91
CA LEU A 210 5.07 6.01 1.32
C LEU A 210 3.58 5.96 1.68
N ARG A 211 2.99 4.76 1.79
CA ARG A 211 1.58 4.54 2.11
C ARG A 211 1.24 4.96 3.54
N GLU A 212 1.98 4.46 4.52
CA GLU A 212 1.61 4.51 5.95
C GLU A 212 2.61 5.32 6.80
N SER A 213 3.09 6.47 6.32
CA SER A 213 3.97 7.36 7.09
C SER A 213 3.81 8.83 6.75
N LEU A 214 4.24 9.69 7.68
CA LEU A 214 4.66 11.05 7.38
C LEU A 214 6.17 11.03 7.18
N VAL A 215 6.57 10.95 5.92
CA VAL A 215 7.98 10.85 5.56
C VAL A 215 8.58 12.27 5.55
N PRO A 216 9.68 12.52 6.28
CA PRO A 216 10.41 13.79 6.17
C PRO A 216 10.82 14.09 4.72
N PRO A 217 10.94 15.39 4.34
CA PRO A 217 11.38 15.83 3.00
C PRO A 217 12.61 15.08 2.46
N ASP A 218 13.70 15.07 3.24
CA ASP A 218 14.96 14.45 2.82
C ASP A 218 14.86 12.92 2.69
N THR A 219 14.16 12.29 3.63
CA THR A 219 13.87 10.84 3.56
C THR A 219 13.01 10.51 2.34
N SER A 220 12.03 11.34 2.01
CA SER A 220 11.19 11.17 0.80
C SER A 220 12.04 11.27 -0.45
N ALA A 221 12.95 12.26 -0.50
CA ALA A 221 13.88 12.42 -1.61
C ALA A 221 14.82 11.22 -1.76
N ALA A 222 15.34 10.69 -0.65
CA ALA A 222 16.16 9.49 -0.62
C ALA A 222 15.39 8.27 -1.14
N LEU A 223 14.13 8.07 -0.72
CA LEU A 223 13.27 6.98 -1.18
C LEU A 223 13.02 7.06 -2.71
N TYR A 224 12.73 8.25 -3.25
CA TYR A 224 12.52 8.42 -4.68
C TYR A 224 13.81 8.17 -5.49
N ARG A 225 14.96 8.70 -5.03
CA ARG A 225 16.26 8.44 -5.67
C ARG A 225 16.65 6.97 -5.58
N ALA A 226 16.35 6.28 -4.48
CA ALA A 226 16.56 4.84 -4.34
C ALA A 226 15.66 4.05 -5.29
N ALA A 227 14.37 4.40 -5.37
CA ALA A 227 13.44 3.77 -6.32
C ALA A 227 13.89 3.96 -7.78
N ALA A 228 14.47 5.10 -8.13
CA ALA A 228 14.99 5.38 -9.47
C ALA A 228 16.12 4.45 -9.90
N LYS A 229 16.80 3.82 -8.92
CA LYS A 229 17.90 2.88 -9.12
C LYS A 229 17.44 1.41 -9.16
N ILE A 230 16.18 1.12 -8.86
CA ILE A 230 15.63 -0.23 -8.92
C ILE A 230 15.44 -0.63 -10.39
N PRO A 231 16.07 -1.71 -10.88
CA PRO A 231 15.88 -2.20 -12.23
C PRO A 231 14.40 -2.54 -12.50
N GLY A 232 13.90 -2.17 -13.68
CA GLY A 232 12.54 -2.51 -14.12
C GLY A 232 11.45 -1.55 -13.66
N VAL A 233 11.80 -0.50 -12.90
CA VAL A 233 10.86 0.59 -12.60
C VAL A 233 10.50 1.36 -13.86
N GLU A 234 9.21 1.65 -14.01
CA GLU A 234 8.63 2.33 -15.16
C GLU A 234 7.63 3.41 -14.71
N VAL A 235 7.34 4.39 -15.57
CA VAL A 235 6.30 5.40 -15.31
C VAL A 235 5.09 5.16 -16.21
N VAL A 236 3.90 5.26 -15.64
CA VAL A 236 2.62 5.15 -16.34
C VAL A 236 1.79 6.40 -16.05
N ARG A 237 1.26 7.07 -17.07
CA ARG A 237 0.49 8.32 -16.90
C ARG A 237 -1.02 8.08 -16.99
N GLY A 238 -1.81 9.00 -16.45
CA GLY A 238 -3.27 8.98 -16.57
C GLY A 238 -3.94 7.82 -15.83
N VAL A 239 -3.29 7.30 -14.79
CA VAL A 239 -3.84 6.28 -13.90
C VAL A 239 -4.78 6.93 -12.88
N ALA A 240 -5.67 6.15 -12.27
CA ALA A 240 -6.58 6.65 -11.23
C ALA A 240 -6.44 5.83 -9.95
N ASP A 241 -6.51 6.50 -8.80
CA ASP A 241 -6.54 5.88 -7.48
C ASP A 241 -7.95 5.36 -7.11
N ALA A 242 -8.10 4.77 -5.93
CA ALA A 242 -9.41 4.27 -5.46
C ALA A 242 -10.46 5.37 -5.18
N ALA A 243 -10.07 6.64 -5.19
CA ALA A 243 -10.96 7.80 -5.08
C ALA A 243 -11.32 8.39 -6.46
N GLY A 244 -10.76 7.85 -7.55
CA GLY A 244 -10.95 8.34 -8.91
C GLY A 244 -10.10 9.55 -9.27
N ARG A 245 -9.14 9.95 -8.42
CA ARG A 245 -8.21 11.04 -8.71
C ARG A 245 -7.20 10.56 -9.76
N ARG A 246 -7.03 11.34 -10.82
CA ARG A 246 -6.05 11.06 -11.87
C ARG A 246 -4.65 11.41 -11.39
N GLY A 247 -3.69 10.60 -11.77
CA GLY A 247 -2.30 10.72 -11.34
C GLY A 247 -1.30 10.09 -12.30
N ILE A 248 -0.04 10.16 -11.89
CA ILE A 248 1.10 9.49 -12.52
C ILE A 248 1.56 8.36 -11.61
N ALA A 249 1.74 7.17 -12.18
CA ALA A 249 2.19 5.98 -11.48
C ALA A 249 3.68 5.72 -11.69
N VAL A 250 4.37 5.40 -10.60
CA VAL A 250 5.64 4.68 -10.65
C VAL A 250 5.32 3.20 -10.46
N ALA A 251 5.72 2.36 -11.40
CA ALA A 251 5.32 0.98 -11.46
C ALA A 251 6.52 0.03 -11.48
N HIS A 252 6.31 -1.18 -10.97
CA HIS A 252 7.25 -2.28 -11.11
C HIS A 252 6.47 -3.56 -11.40
N THR A 253 6.91 -4.28 -12.42
CA THR A 253 6.27 -5.52 -12.86
C THR A 253 7.12 -6.71 -12.46
N GLU A 254 6.53 -7.64 -11.71
CA GLU A 254 7.15 -8.89 -11.35
C GLU A 254 6.26 -10.08 -11.74
N ARG A 255 6.83 -10.97 -12.57
CA ARG A 255 6.10 -12.11 -13.15
C ARG A 255 4.86 -11.61 -13.89
N SER A 256 3.67 -11.95 -13.40
CA SER A 256 2.37 -11.59 -13.98
C SER A 256 1.66 -10.49 -13.21
N ARG A 257 2.31 -9.84 -12.24
CA ARG A 257 1.72 -8.79 -11.40
C ARG A 257 2.49 -7.49 -11.56
N ARG A 258 1.78 -6.39 -11.71
CA ARG A 258 2.33 -5.04 -11.62
C ARG A 258 1.79 -4.36 -10.38
N ASP A 259 2.68 -3.70 -9.65
CA ASP A 259 2.37 -2.81 -8.54
C ASP A 259 2.69 -1.36 -8.96
N GLU A 260 1.81 -0.43 -8.65
CA GLU A 260 1.86 0.98 -9.03
C GLU A 260 1.68 1.86 -7.78
N TRP A 261 2.57 2.82 -7.57
CA TRP A 261 2.38 3.94 -6.64
C TRP A 261 1.86 5.13 -7.42
N ILE A 262 0.73 5.68 -7.02
CA ILE A 262 0.03 6.73 -7.74
C ILE A 262 0.28 8.05 -7.03
N PHE A 263 0.73 9.04 -7.78
CA PHE A 263 1.04 10.38 -7.31
C PHE A 263 0.22 11.43 -8.06
N ASP A 264 -0.01 12.57 -7.41
CA ASP A 264 -0.54 13.75 -8.07
C ASP A 264 0.45 14.24 -9.14
N GLU A 265 -0.04 14.56 -10.34
CA GLU A 265 0.82 14.93 -11.46
C GLU A 265 1.51 16.29 -11.26
N GLN A 266 0.94 17.16 -10.43
CA GLN A 266 1.42 18.52 -10.21
C GLN A 266 2.24 18.63 -8.92
N THR A 267 1.73 18.08 -7.82
CA THR A 267 2.36 18.22 -6.50
C THR A 267 3.28 17.05 -6.14
N PHE A 268 3.19 15.93 -6.87
CA PHE A 268 3.83 14.66 -6.52
C PHE A 268 3.48 14.14 -5.12
N ASP A 269 2.33 14.53 -4.59
CA ASP A 269 1.81 13.94 -3.37
C ASP A 269 1.36 12.50 -3.63
N TYR A 270 1.71 11.59 -2.72
CA TYR A 270 1.27 10.21 -2.80
C TYR A 270 -0.25 10.13 -2.63
N LEU A 271 -0.94 9.67 -3.67
CA LEU A 271 -2.38 9.51 -3.72
C LEU A 271 -2.82 8.12 -3.31
N GLY A 272 -2.08 7.06 -3.62
CA GLY A 272 -2.49 5.69 -3.36
C GLY A 272 -1.65 4.66 -4.10
N GLU A 273 -2.11 3.41 -4.13
CA GLU A 273 -1.47 2.34 -4.90
C GLU A 273 -2.49 1.51 -5.67
N ARG A 274 -2.02 0.80 -6.69
CA ARG A 274 -2.80 -0.18 -7.43
C ARG A 274 -1.94 -1.39 -7.76
N SER A 275 -2.54 -2.57 -7.70
CA SER A 275 -1.91 -3.81 -8.16
C SER A 275 -2.86 -4.59 -9.05
N TYR A 276 -2.35 -5.14 -10.15
CA TYR A 276 -3.15 -5.88 -11.12
C TYR A 276 -2.31 -6.89 -11.90
N LEU A 277 -3.00 -7.80 -12.58
CA LEU A 277 -2.38 -8.78 -13.46
C LEU A 277 -2.01 -8.18 -14.82
N VAL A 278 -0.82 -8.45 -15.33
CA VAL A 278 -0.39 -8.02 -16.69
C VAL A 278 -0.51 -9.12 -17.74
N ALA A 279 -0.89 -10.32 -17.33
CA ALA A 279 -1.09 -11.48 -18.19
C ALA A 279 -2.22 -12.34 -17.63
N ASP A 280 -2.78 -13.22 -18.46
CA ASP A 280 -3.78 -14.19 -18.03
C ASP A 280 -3.18 -15.17 -17.02
N THR A 281 -3.90 -15.39 -15.91
CA THR A 281 -3.53 -16.33 -14.86
C THR A 281 -4.74 -17.10 -14.36
N VAL A 282 -4.51 -18.03 -13.43
CA VAL A 282 -5.60 -18.69 -12.68
C VAL A 282 -6.44 -17.72 -11.86
N ASP A 283 -5.88 -16.55 -11.52
CA ASP A 283 -6.52 -15.52 -10.73
C ASP A 283 -7.24 -14.47 -11.61
N GLY A 284 -7.33 -14.68 -12.94
CA GLY A 284 -8.07 -13.83 -13.86
C GLY A 284 -7.28 -13.41 -15.10
N PRO A 285 -7.95 -12.78 -16.09
CA PRO A 285 -7.29 -12.28 -17.29
C PRO A 285 -6.35 -11.11 -16.99
N ALA A 286 -5.52 -10.75 -17.96
CA ALA A 286 -4.75 -9.50 -17.93
C ALA A 286 -5.67 -8.30 -17.64
N GLY A 287 -5.19 -7.37 -16.83
CA GLY A 287 -5.93 -6.22 -16.33
C GLY A 287 -6.69 -6.44 -15.02
N THR A 288 -6.82 -7.68 -14.53
CA THR A 288 -7.54 -7.95 -13.27
C THR A 288 -6.87 -7.25 -12.09
N VAL A 289 -7.60 -6.32 -11.45
CA VAL A 289 -7.15 -5.58 -10.27
C VAL A 289 -7.18 -6.47 -9.04
N LEU A 290 -6.03 -6.56 -8.38
CA LEU A 290 -5.80 -7.31 -7.15
C LEU A 290 -5.84 -6.42 -5.91
N GLY A 291 -5.66 -5.11 -6.07
CA GLY A 291 -5.80 -4.14 -5.00
C GLY A 291 -5.75 -2.71 -5.51
N THR A 292 -6.45 -1.81 -4.83
CA THR A 292 -6.44 -0.37 -5.13
C THR A 292 -6.68 0.41 -3.85
N THR A 293 -5.94 1.50 -3.65
CA THR A 293 -6.11 2.39 -2.50
C THR A 293 -6.04 3.86 -2.90
N ALA A 294 -6.51 4.71 -2.01
CA ALA A 294 -6.41 6.15 -2.06
C ALA A 294 -6.24 6.68 -0.63
N VAL A 295 -5.18 7.45 -0.37
CA VAL A 295 -5.01 8.22 0.85
C VAL A 295 -5.87 9.46 0.76
N LEU A 296 -6.87 9.56 1.63
CA LEU A 296 -7.84 10.64 1.66
C LEU A 296 -7.40 11.77 2.58
N GLN A 297 -6.69 11.44 3.65
CA GLN A 297 -6.23 12.43 4.63
C GLN A 297 -5.01 11.90 5.38
N ARG A 298 -4.07 12.81 5.65
CA ARG A 298 -3.00 12.63 6.64
C ARG A 298 -3.03 13.80 7.61
N ALA A 299 -2.89 13.53 8.90
CA ALA A 299 -2.84 14.56 9.93
C ALA A 299 -1.95 14.12 11.10
N VAL A 300 -1.57 15.08 11.92
CA VAL A 300 -0.97 14.83 13.23
C VAL A 300 -2.07 15.08 14.27
N VAL A 301 -2.25 14.15 15.19
CA VAL A 301 -3.24 14.22 16.27
C VAL A 301 -2.59 13.89 17.61
N SER A 302 -3.17 14.40 18.69
CA SER A 302 -2.58 14.29 20.03
C SER A 302 -2.82 12.91 20.65
N GLU A 303 -3.99 12.33 20.41
CA GLU A 303 -4.41 11.11 21.09
C GLU A 303 -4.67 9.93 20.12
N LEU A 304 -4.46 8.72 20.61
CA LEU A 304 -4.76 7.49 19.88
C LEU A 304 -6.28 7.40 19.63
N GLY A 305 -6.69 7.25 18.36
CA GLY A 305 -8.11 7.20 17.99
C GLY A 305 -8.76 8.57 17.76
N GLN A 306 -8.05 9.67 18.01
CA GLN A 306 -8.55 11.02 17.72
C GLN A 306 -8.58 11.28 16.21
N ARG A 307 -9.71 11.70 15.67
CA ARG A 307 -9.77 12.21 14.29
C ARG A 307 -9.40 13.70 14.26
N PRO A 308 -8.72 14.18 13.19
CA PRO A 308 -8.44 15.59 13.03
C PRO A 308 -9.73 16.41 12.92
N GLU A 309 -9.70 17.64 13.44
CA GLU A 309 -10.78 18.61 13.25
C GLU A 309 -10.94 18.93 11.75
N ARG A 310 -12.18 19.17 11.31
CA ARG A 310 -12.53 19.40 9.91
C ARG A 310 -12.25 20.82 9.47
#